data_AF-A0A8T7JC60-F1
#
_entry.id   AF-A0A8T7JC60-F1
#
_cell.length_a   1.000
_cell.length_b   1.000
_cell.length_c   1.000
_cell.angle_alpha   90.00
_cell.angle_beta   90.00
_cell.angle_gamma   90.00
#
_symmetry.space_group_name_H-M   'P 1'
#
loop_
_entity.id
_entity.type
_entity.pdbx_description
1 polymer ?
#
loop_
_entity_poly.entity_id
_entity_poly.type
_entity_poly.pdbx_seq_one_letter_code
_entity_poly.pdbx_strand_id
1 'polypeptide(L)'
;MRCHCGAVALEAVGRIDTLTSCNCSICQRYGALWAYFEPEQVKVKGSEVLSGYIWGDREIAFKHCKRCGCVTHWTSLAGQAHHLVGLNMRMADPEEIGDLAVK
;
A
#
# COMPACT_ATOMS: atom_id res chain seq x y z
N MET A 1 0.57 -2.68 -10.73
CA MET A 1 -0.16 -3.25 -9.57
C MET A 1 -1.66 -2.97 -9.64
N ARG A 2 -2.51 -3.97 -9.34
CA ARG A 2 -3.97 -3.82 -9.30
C ARG A 2 -4.57 -4.61 -8.15
N CYS A 3 -5.72 -4.17 -7.61
CA CYS A 3 -6.48 -5.02 -6.70
C CYS A 3 -7.05 -6.25 -7.42
N HIS A 4 -7.52 -7.25 -6.68
CA HIS A 4 -7.99 -8.52 -7.26
C HIS A 4 -9.07 -8.35 -8.35
N CYS A 5 -10.03 -7.45 -8.14
CA CYS A 5 -11.09 -7.19 -9.14
C CYS A 5 -10.70 -6.17 -10.22
N GLY A 6 -9.47 -5.63 -10.18
CA GLY A 6 -8.97 -4.66 -11.15
C GLY A 6 -9.54 -3.24 -11.03
N ALA A 7 -10.49 -2.98 -10.12
CA ALA A 7 -11.16 -1.69 -9.98
C ALA A 7 -10.25 -0.58 -9.42
N VAL A 8 -9.19 -0.96 -8.69
CA VAL A 8 -8.16 -0.04 -8.21
C VAL A 8 -6.85 -0.40 -8.87
N ALA A 9 -6.19 0.58 -9.47
CA ALA A 9 -4.86 0.44 -10.06
C ALA A 9 -3.88 1.41 -9.41
N LEU A 10 -2.67 0.92 -9.19
CA LEU A 10 -1.55 1.66 -8.60
C LEU A 10 -0.38 1.64 -9.57
N GLU A 11 0.18 2.82 -9.84
CA GLU A 11 1.42 3.02 -10.57
C GLU A 11 2.39 3.74 -9.64
N ALA A 12 3.66 3.31 -9.63
CA ALA A 12 4.70 3.94 -8.83
C ALA A 12 5.97 4.09 -9.66
N VAL A 13 6.68 5.20 -9.48
CA VAL A 13 7.97 5.45 -10.13
C VAL A 13 9.05 5.56 -9.07
N GLY A 14 9.93 4.58 -9.02
CA GLY A 14 11.03 4.54 -8.06
C GLY A 14 11.67 3.17 -8.02
N ARG A 15 12.85 3.10 -7.40
CA ARG A 15 13.54 1.83 -7.14
C ARG A 15 13.04 1.25 -5.83
N ILE A 16 12.75 -0.04 -5.82
CA ILE A 16 12.43 -0.80 -4.61
C ILE A 16 13.67 -1.62 -4.25
N ASP A 17 14.30 -1.32 -3.13
CA ASP A 17 15.46 -2.08 -2.66
C ASP A 17 15.05 -3.24 -1.74
N THR A 18 14.03 -3.00 -0.91
CA THR A 18 13.56 -3.98 0.08
C THR A 18 12.06 -3.85 0.28
N LEU A 19 11.45 -4.96 0.66
CA LEU A 19 10.05 -5.01 1.09
C LEU A 19 9.98 -5.13 2.60
N THR A 20 8.99 -4.52 3.21
CA THR A 20 8.77 -4.61 4.65
C THR A 20 7.55 -5.48 4.97
N SER A 21 7.80 -6.53 5.73
CA SER A 21 6.79 -7.40 6.35
C SER A 21 6.60 -6.99 7.81
N CYS A 22 5.90 -5.88 8.01
CA CYS A 22 5.66 -5.35 9.35
C CYS A 22 4.84 -6.31 10.23
N ASN A 23 5.29 -6.51 11.48
CA ASN A 23 4.68 -7.40 12.46
C ASN A 23 3.65 -6.73 13.38
N CYS A 24 3.29 -5.46 13.15
CA CYS A 24 2.26 -4.82 13.97
C CYS A 24 0.90 -5.51 13.78
N SER A 25 0.01 -5.34 14.74
CA SER A 25 -1.23 -6.12 14.82
C SER A 25 -2.09 -6.06 13.56
N ILE A 26 -2.15 -4.91 12.87
CA ILE A 26 -2.93 -4.76 11.63
C ILE A 26 -2.17 -5.31 10.40
N CYS A 27 -0.87 -5.04 10.27
CA CYS A 27 -0.08 -5.46 9.12
C CYS A 27 0.05 -6.97 9.05
N GLN A 28 0.22 -7.62 10.21
CA GLN A 28 0.23 -9.07 10.31
C GLN A 28 -1.11 -9.68 9.84
N ARG A 29 -2.25 -9.05 10.16
CA ARG A 29 -3.58 -9.50 9.73
C ARG A 29 -3.84 -9.26 8.25
N TYR A 30 -3.30 -8.18 7.69
CA TYR A 30 -3.36 -7.93 6.25
C TYR A 30 -2.39 -8.80 5.44
N GLY A 31 -1.33 -9.32 6.07
CA GLY A 31 -0.30 -10.11 5.40
C GLY A 31 0.41 -9.33 4.29
N ALA A 32 0.46 -8.00 4.40
CA ALA A 32 0.96 -7.13 3.34
C ALA A 32 2.49 -7.11 3.27
N LEU A 33 3.02 -6.87 2.08
CA LEU A 33 4.44 -6.55 1.86
C LEU A 33 4.52 -5.11 1.39
N TRP A 34 5.14 -4.23 2.18
CA TRP A 34 5.15 -2.81 1.89
C TRP A 34 6.41 -2.39 1.14
N ALA A 35 6.24 -1.63 0.07
CA ALA A 35 7.27 -0.78 -0.51
C ALA A 35 6.88 0.68 -0.29
N TYR A 36 7.85 1.54 0.05
CA TYR A 36 7.60 2.91 0.45
C TYR A 36 8.01 3.89 -0.65
N PHE A 37 7.15 4.88 -0.88
CA PHE A 37 7.31 5.90 -1.91
C PHE A 37 6.86 7.26 -1.37
N GLU A 38 7.38 8.33 -1.97
CA GLU A 38 6.84 9.67 -1.80
C GLU A 38 5.49 9.79 -2.54
N PRO A 39 4.55 10.62 -2.07
CA PRO A 39 3.23 10.77 -2.68
C PRO A 39 3.27 11.12 -4.18
N GLU A 40 4.23 11.94 -4.60
CA GLU A 40 4.40 12.39 -5.98
C GLU A 40 4.85 11.26 -6.92
N GLN A 41 5.44 10.20 -6.37
CA GLN A 41 5.87 9.03 -7.11
C GLN A 41 4.72 8.05 -7.38
N VAL A 42 3.57 8.22 -6.71
CA VAL A 42 2.45 7.28 -6.76
C VAL A 42 1.25 7.88 -7.47
N LYS A 43 0.69 7.12 -8.42
CA LYS A 43 -0.61 7.42 -9.03
C LYS A 43 -1.62 6.33 -8.66
N VAL A 44 -2.78 6.77 -8.19
CA VAL A 44 -3.90 5.89 -7.82
C VAL A 44 -5.07 6.14 -8.76
N LYS A 45 -5.56 5.09 -9.41
CA LYS A 45 -6.79 5.11 -10.22
C LYS A 45 -7.88 4.31 -9.52
N GLY A 46 -9.14 4.75 -9.65
CA GLY A 46 -10.29 4.14 -8.97
C GLY A 46 -10.44 4.59 -7.51
N SER A 47 -10.15 5.85 -7.21
CA SER A 47 -10.20 6.39 -5.84
C SER A 47 -11.61 6.44 -5.25
N GLU A 48 -12.64 6.52 -6.09
CA GLU A 48 -14.05 6.51 -5.70
C GLU A 48 -14.49 5.19 -5.06
N VAL A 49 -13.87 4.07 -5.47
CA VAL A 49 -14.13 2.74 -4.90
C VAL A 49 -13.16 2.37 -3.76
N LEU A 50 -12.29 3.29 -3.35
CA LEU A 50 -11.45 3.12 -2.17
C LEU A 50 -12.18 3.52 -0.89
N SER A 51 -11.96 2.74 0.16
CA SER A 51 -12.30 3.09 1.54
C SER A 51 -11.02 3.14 2.37
N GLY A 52 -11.05 3.95 3.44
CA GLY A 52 -9.93 4.15 4.35
C GLY A 52 -10.24 3.63 5.75
N TYR A 53 -9.27 2.98 6.37
CA TYR A 53 -9.31 2.62 7.79
C TYR A 53 -8.16 3.29 8.53
N ILE A 54 -8.48 4.05 9.57
CA ILE A 54 -7.54 4.76 10.45
C ILE A 54 -7.73 4.22 11.85
N TRP A 55 -6.64 3.86 12.52
CA TRP A 55 -6.65 3.32 13.87
C TRP A 55 -5.32 3.64 14.58
N GLY A 56 -5.20 3.22 15.84
CA GLY A 56 -3.98 3.41 16.63
C GLY A 56 -3.70 4.90 16.83
N ASP A 57 -2.45 5.31 16.60
CA ASP A 57 -1.98 6.69 16.73
C ASP A 57 -2.55 7.64 15.66
N ARG A 58 -3.34 7.09 14.71
CA ARG A 58 -4.05 7.82 13.67
C ARG A 58 -3.11 8.59 12.74
N GLU A 59 -1.92 8.06 12.51
CA GLU A 59 -0.93 8.69 11.62
C GLU A 59 -1.10 8.28 10.15
N ILE A 60 -1.69 7.11 9.89
CA ILE A 60 -1.85 6.56 8.53
C ILE A 60 -3.28 6.08 8.27
N ALA A 61 -3.69 6.10 7.01
CA ALA A 61 -4.93 5.51 6.52
C ALA A 61 -4.66 4.33 5.60
N PHE A 62 -5.09 3.12 6.00
CA PHE A 62 -5.06 1.93 5.16
C PHE A 62 -6.19 1.97 4.13
N LYS A 63 -5.84 1.96 2.84
CA LYS A 63 -6.77 2.06 1.72
C LYS A 63 -7.06 0.68 1.14
N HIS A 64 -8.33 0.31 1.13
CA HIS A 64 -8.79 -0.96 0.57
C HIS A 64 -9.90 -0.77 -0.47
N CYS A 65 -9.95 -1.68 -1.43
CA CYS A 65 -11.01 -1.69 -2.44
C CYS A 65 -12.34 -2.11 -1.80
N LYS A 66 -13.38 -1.28 -1.92
CA LYS A 66 -14.74 -1.60 -1.42
C LYS A 66 -15.37 -2.83 -2.09
N ARG A 67 -14.87 -3.23 -3.27
CA ARG A 67 -15.43 -4.34 -4.06
C ARG A 67 -14.84 -5.70 -3.71
N CYS A 68 -13.51 -5.79 -3.59
CA CYS A 68 -12.82 -7.06 -3.33
C CYS A 68 -12.13 -7.14 -1.96
N GLY A 69 -12.11 -6.06 -1.18
CA GLY A 69 -11.49 -6.02 0.15
C GLY A 69 -9.97 -5.96 0.17
N CYS A 70 -9.28 -6.12 -0.98
CA CYS A 70 -7.82 -6.04 -1.03
C CYS A 70 -7.32 -4.69 -0.49
N VAL A 71 -6.39 -4.75 0.47
CA VAL A 71 -5.66 -3.59 0.98
C VAL A 71 -4.56 -3.26 -0.02
N THR A 72 -4.65 -2.08 -0.64
CA THR A 72 -3.82 -1.72 -1.79
C THR A 72 -2.62 -0.87 -1.37
N HIS A 73 -2.84 0.08 -0.47
CA HIS A 73 -1.79 0.96 0.04
C HIS A 73 -2.21 1.57 1.36
N TRP A 74 -1.29 2.25 2.04
CA TRP A 74 -1.61 3.21 3.09
C TRP A 74 -1.00 4.58 2.74
N THR A 75 -1.59 5.64 3.27
CA THR A 75 -1.08 7.02 3.13
C THR A 75 -0.91 7.67 4.50
N SER A 76 0.16 8.40 4.73
CA SER A 76 0.24 9.31 5.88
C SER A 76 -0.93 10.31 5.88
N LEU A 77 -1.43 10.65 7.07
CA LEU A 77 -2.42 11.73 7.23
C LEU A 77 -1.74 13.10 7.17
N ALA A 78 -2.55 14.14 6.96
CA ALA A 78 -2.08 15.52 6.97
C ALA A 78 -1.48 15.89 8.34
N GLY A 79 -0.38 16.65 8.33
CA GLY A 79 0.31 17.13 9.54
C GLY A 79 1.35 16.16 10.13
N GLN A 80 1.57 14.99 9.52
CA GLN A 80 2.64 14.08 9.91
C GLN A 80 4.01 14.56 9.41
N ALA A 81 5.06 14.31 10.19
CA ALA A 81 6.43 14.75 9.85
C ALA A 81 6.98 14.09 8.56
N HIS A 82 6.52 12.87 8.26
CA HIS A 82 6.85 12.15 7.05
C HIS A 82 5.59 11.85 6.23
N HIS A 83 5.61 12.26 4.97
CA HIS A 83 4.54 12.02 4.03
C HIS A 83 4.93 10.85 3.13
N LEU A 84 4.53 9.65 3.50
CA LEU A 84 4.85 8.45 2.72
C LEU A 84 3.58 7.74 2.27
N VAL A 85 3.76 6.95 1.22
CA VAL A 85 2.78 5.99 0.73
C VAL A 85 3.42 4.61 0.76
N GLY A 86 2.82 3.69 1.51
CA GLY A 86 3.21 2.28 1.50
C GLY A 86 2.33 1.51 0.54
N LEU A 87 2.90 1.00 -0.55
CA LEU A 87 2.19 0.17 -1.53
C LEU A 87 2.28 -1.30 -1.13
N ASN A 88 1.14 -2.00 -1.15
CA ASN A 88 1.12 -3.42 -0.90
C ASN A 88 1.58 -4.16 -2.15
N MET A 89 2.82 -4.60 -2.15
CA MET A 89 3.46 -5.29 -3.28
C MET A 89 2.82 -6.64 -3.58
N ARG A 90 1.97 -7.19 -2.71
CA ARG A 90 1.12 -8.34 -3.08
C ARG A 90 0.08 -8.03 -4.15
N MET A 91 -0.11 -6.76 -4.52
CA MET A 91 -0.93 -6.32 -5.66
C MET A 91 -0.13 -6.22 -6.96
N ALA A 92 1.19 -6.43 -6.91
CA ALA A 92 2.04 -6.55 -8.10
C ALA A 92 1.95 -7.96 -8.67
N ASP A 93 2.33 -8.09 -9.94
CA ASP A 93 2.51 -9.43 -10.51
C ASP A 93 3.69 -10.09 -9.77
N PRO A 94 3.63 -11.40 -9.43
CA PRO A 94 4.68 -12.04 -8.63
C PRO A 94 6.10 -11.88 -9.20
N GLU A 95 6.21 -11.79 -10.52
CA GLU A 95 7.46 -11.57 -11.26
C GLU A 95 8.09 -10.19 -11.01
N GLU A 96 7.27 -9.16 -10.72
CA GLU A 96 7.74 -7.81 -10.36
C GLU A 96 8.32 -7.75 -8.94
N ILE A 97 7.88 -8.68 -8.07
CA ILE A 97 8.34 -8.80 -6.69
C ILE A 97 9.66 -9.59 -6.64
N GLY A 98 9.77 -10.63 -7.49
CA GLY A 98 10.99 -11.40 -7.71
C GLY A 98 11.71 -11.82 -6.43
N ASP A 99 13.02 -11.58 -6.39
CA ASP A 99 13.92 -11.91 -5.27
C ASP A 99 14.16 -10.72 -4.31
N LEU A 100 13.25 -9.72 -4.29
CA LEU A 100 13.41 -8.57 -3.40
C LEU A 100 13.47 -9.03 -1.93
N ALA A 101 14.49 -8.55 -1.22
CA ALA A 101 14.68 -8.90 0.18
C ALA A 101 13.51 -8.41 1.03
N VAL A 102 12.92 -9.32 1.81
CA VAL A 102 11.86 -9.01 2.78
C VAL A 102 12.49 -8.81 4.16
N LYS A 103 12.18 -7.68 4.79
CA LYS A 103 12.62 -7.29 6.13
C LYS A 103 11.45 -7.21 7.11
#